data_AF-A0A1M3Q329-F1
#
_entry.id   AF-A0A1M3Q329-F1
#
_cell.length_a   1.000
_cell.length_b   1.000
_cell.length_c   1.000
_cell.angle_alpha   90.00
_cell.angle_beta   90.00
_cell.angle_gamma   90.00
#
_symmetry.space_group_name_H-M   'P 1'
#
loop_
_entity.id
_entity.type
_entity.pdbx_description
1 polymer ?
#
loop_
_entity_poly.entity_id
_entity_poly.type
_entity_poly.pdbx_seq_one_letter_code
_entity_poly.pdbx_strand_id
1 'polypeptide(L)'
;MRLPVILLSAICAASAAAPLSVFAAGKEKSAVKVDQRTFDFCKAKGGSFVQINDCLPKVQVAFVAMDAIAKEFGPKAQPLLDKCLELNEKDAVGAATCSLEAIKNAVELKGKLPDGADLNDELFNAIADEAKFKSVKAAETKAQELFPEIRIWGGNFYQPYKL
;
A
#
# COMPACT_ATOMS: atom_id res chain seq x y z
N MET A 1 68.46 9.59 54.66
CA MET A 1 68.40 10.92 55.30
C MET A 1 67.41 11.79 54.53
N ARG A 2 66.46 12.41 55.24
CA ARG A 2 65.59 13.55 54.84
C ARG A 2 64.46 13.32 53.79
N LEU A 3 63.22 13.22 54.27
CA LEU A 3 62.06 14.03 53.78
C LEU A 3 62.37 15.53 54.01
N PRO A 4 61.68 16.56 53.45
CA PRO A 4 60.29 16.68 52.93
C PRO A 4 60.21 17.50 51.59
N VAL A 5 59.10 17.89 50.96
CA VAL A 5 58.16 18.98 51.30
C VAL A 5 57.06 19.04 50.22
N ILE A 6 55.83 19.23 50.70
CA ILE A 6 54.58 19.53 49.99
C ILE A 6 54.63 20.96 49.43
N LEU A 7 54.18 21.17 48.19
CA LEU A 7 53.63 22.46 47.78
C LEU A 7 52.25 22.26 47.13
N LEU A 8 51.22 22.72 47.86
CA LEU A 8 49.93 23.16 47.32
C LEU A 8 50.16 24.28 46.29
N SER A 9 49.37 24.32 45.21
CA SER A 9 48.54 25.49 44.85
C SER A 9 47.86 25.32 43.48
N ALA A 10 46.70 25.96 43.39
CA ALA A 10 46.02 26.49 42.19
C ALA A 10 45.01 25.60 41.46
N ILE A 11 43.77 25.78 41.92
CA ILE A 11 42.49 25.67 41.21
C ILE A 11 42.56 26.29 39.81
N CYS A 12 42.06 25.56 38.80
CA CYS A 12 41.34 26.16 37.68
C CYS A 12 40.19 25.25 37.29
N ALA A 13 38.98 25.69 37.63
CA ALA A 13 37.74 25.22 37.04
C ALA A 13 37.75 25.55 35.55
N ALA A 14 37.61 24.53 34.70
CA ALA A 14 37.22 24.71 33.31
C ALA A 14 36.03 23.78 33.05
N SER A 15 34.85 24.39 32.91
CA SER A 15 33.61 23.76 32.48
C SER A 15 33.84 22.97 31.19
N ALA A 16 33.87 21.64 31.28
CA ALA A 16 33.71 20.79 30.12
C ALA A 16 32.21 20.60 29.89
N ALA A 17 31.64 21.44 29.02
CA ALA A 17 30.32 21.25 28.46
C ALA A 17 30.22 19.83 27.87
N ALA A 18 29.23 19.06 28.33
CA ALA A 18 28.88 17.79 27.73
C ALA A 18 28.47 18.02 26.26
N PRO A 19 29.06 17.34 25.27
CA PRO A 19 28.51 17.36 23.93
C PRO A 19 27.22 16.55 23.95
N LEU A 20 26.07 17.23 23.97
CA LEU A 20 24.79 16.67 23.57
C LEU A 20 24.91 16.30 22.09
N SER A 21 25.47 15.12 21.81
CA SER A 21 25.34 14.46 20.52
C SER A 21 23.88 14.01 20.38
N VAL A 22 23.01 14.95 20.03
CA VAL A 22 21.71 14.65 19.42
C VAL A 22 22.02 14.17 18.01
N PHE A 23 22.49 12.92 17.90
CA PHE A 23 22.24 12.17 16.68
C PHE A 23 20.74 11.94 16.68
N ALA A 24 20.03 12.83 15.99
CA ALA A 24 18.68 12.55 15.54
C ALA A 24 18.76 11.17 14.88
N ALA A 25 18.20 10.17 15.56
CA ALA A 25 17.95 8.86 15.00
C ALA A 25 16.91 9.07 13.89
N GLY A 26 17.39 9.53 12.74
CA GLY A 26 16.66 9.41 11.49
C GLY A 26 16.37 7.93 11.38
N LYS A 27 15.10 7.55 11.57
CA LYS A 27 14.63 6.22 11.21
C LYS A 27 15.02 6.07 9.74
N GLU A 28 16.10 5.34 9.47
CA GLU A 28 16.35 4.83 8.13
C GLU A 28 15.06 4.10 7.75
N LYS A 29 14.29 4.67 6.81
CA LYS A 29 13.21 3.93 6.19
C LYS A 29 13.87 2.74 5.54
N SER A 30 13.79 1.58 6.21
CA SER A 30 14.18 0.30 5.64
C SER A 30 13.64 0.26 4.21
N ALA A 31 14.51 -0.05 3.25
CA ALA A 31 14.08 -0.21 1.87
C ALA A 31 12.89 -1.18 1.84
N VAL A 32 11.75 -0.70 1.32
CA VAL A 32 10.54 -1.51 1.23
C VAL A 32 10.82 -2.62 0.23
N LYS A 33 10.80 -3.86 0.72
CA LYS A 33 10.88 -5.04 -0.14
C LYS A 33 9.48 -5.33 -0.68
N VAL A 34 9.37 -5.43 -1.99
CA VAL A 34 8.13 -5.83 -2.68
C VAL A 34 8.04 -7.35 -2.81
N ASP A 35 6.83 -7.86 -3.02
CA ASP A 35 6.61 -9.29 -3.26
C ASP A 35 7.32 -9.76 -4.54
N GLN A 36 7.80 -11.00 -4.54
CA GLN A 36 8.46 -11.58 -5.73
C GLN A 36 7.55 -11.56 -6.96
N ARG A 37 6.25 -11.84 -6.77
CA ARG A 37 5.20 -11.71 -7.80
C ARG A 37 5.18 -10.32 -8.45
N THR A 38 5.33 -9.27 -7.65
CA THR A 38 5.35 -7.88 -8.12
C THR A 38 6.58 -7.62 -8.97
N PHE A 39 7.74 -8.08 -8.50
CA PHE A 39 8.99 -7.98 -9.24
C PHE A 39 8.92 -8.71 -10.59
N ASP A 40 8.44 -9.95 -10.59
CA ASP A 40 8.35 -10.77 -11.80
C ASP A 40 7.38 -10.14 -12.82
N PHE A 41 6.23 -9.63 -12.37
CA PHE A 41 5.28 -8.93 -13.23
C PHE A 41 5.89 -7.69 -13.87
N CYS A 42 6.55 -6.83 -13.08
CA CYS A 42 7.17 -5.61 -13.59
C CYS A 42 8.36 -5.88 -14.50
N LYS A 43 9.12 -6.95 -14.23
CA LYS A 43 10.21 -7.40 -15.11
C LYS A 43 9.67 -7.95 -16.45
N ALA A 44 8.59 -8.71 -16.42
CA ALA A 44 8.01 -9.34 -17.61
C ALA A 44 7.41 -8.33 -18.61
N LYS A 45 6.96 -7.16 -18.14
CA LYS A 45 6.53 -6.06 -19.03
C LYS A 45 7.65 -5.49 -19.91
N GLY A 46 8.91 -5.87 -19.64
CA GLY A 46 10.07 -5.34 -20.33
C GLY A 46 10.38 -3.90 -19.90
N GLY A 47 11.66 -3.52 -19.94
CA GLY A 47 12.05 -2.14 -19.67
C GLY A 47 13.39 -1.96 -18.97
N SER A 48 13.77 -0.70 -18.78
CA SER A 48 14.95 -0.30 -18.02
C SER A 48 14.72 -0.47 -16.50
N PHE A 49 15.80 -0.43 -15.71
CA PHE A 49 15.68 -0.45 -14.25
C PHE A 49 14.80 0.69 -13.71
N VAL A 50 14.73 1.83 -14.41
CA VAL A 50 13.85 2.97 -14.07
C VAL A 50 12.39 2.58 -14.23
N GLN A 51 12.02 1.97 -15.37
CA GLN A 51 10.65 1.53 -15.62
C GLN A 51 10.21 0.43 -14.64
N ILE A 52 11.13 -0.48 -14.28
CA ILE A 52 10.87 -1.48 -13.24
C ILE A 52 10.61 -0.76 -11.91
N ASN A 53 11.50 0.14 -11.49
CA ASN A 53 11.34 0.90 -10.24
C ASN A 53 10.01 1.67 -10.16
N ASP A 54 9.56 2.26 -11.26
CA ASP A 54 8.28 2.99 -11.33
C ASP A 54 7.07 2.05 -11.32
N CYS A 55 7.24 0.81 -11.78
CA CYS A 55 6.20 -0.21 -11.83
C CYS A 55 5.93 -0.85 -10.47
N LEU A 56 6.99 -1.18 -9.71
CA LEU A 56 6.87 -2.00 -8.49
C LEU A 56 5.85 -1.45 -7.48
N PRO A 57 5.87 -0.15 -7.11
CA PRO A 57 4.96 0.38 -6.09
C PRO A 57 3.50 0.26 -6.50
N LYS A 58 3.19 0.58 -7.76
CA LYS A 58 1.82 0.56 -8.29
C LYS A 58 1.28 -0.87 -8.33
N VAL A 59 2.09 -1.81 -8.82
CA VAL A 59 1.71 -3.22 -8.93
C VAL A 59 1.62 -3.88 -7.56
N GLN A 60 2.50 -3.53 -6.61
CA GLN A 60 2.42 -4.03 -5.24
C GLN A 60 1.07 -3.68 -4.60
N VAL A 61 0.66 -2.41 -4.68
CA VAL A 61 -0.62 -1.98 -4.13
C VAL A 61 -1.79 -2.63 -4.86
N ALA A 62 -1.72 -2.77 -6.18
CA ALA A 62 -2.75 -3.42 -6.97
C ALA A 62 -2.94 -4.90 -6.57
N PHE A 63 -1.85 -5.67 -6.41
CA PHE A 63 -1.93 -7.05 -5.98
C PHE A 63 -2.43 -7.18 -4.54
N VAL A 64 -2.00 -6.32 -3.61
CA VAL A 64 -2.55 -6.33 -2.25
C VAL A 64 -4.05 -6.06 -2.24
N ALA A 65 -4.53 -5.11 -3.05
CA ALA A 65 -5.95 -4.83 -3.16
C ALA A 65 -6.74 -6.02 -3.73
N MET A 66 -6.27 -6.63 -4.82
CA MET A 66 -6.94 -7.80 -5.43
C MET A 66 -6.92 -9.03 -4.50
N ASP A 67 -5.82 -9.27 -3.79
CA ASP A 67 -5.76 -10.34 -2.78
C ASP A 67 -6.72 -10.09 -1.62
N ALA A 68 -6.84 -8.84 -1.16
CA ALA A 68 -7.78 -8.46 -0.12
C ALA A 68 -9.23 -8.68 -0.58
N ILE A 69 -9.57 -8.34 -1.83
CA ILE A 69 -10.88 -8.63 -2.42
C ILE A 69 -11.14 -10.14 -2.42
N ALA A 70 -10.22 -10.94 -2.95
CA ALA A 70 -10.35 -12.39 -2.98
C ALA A 70 -10.52 -13.00 -1.58
N LYS A 71 -9.82 -12.46 -0.58
CA LYS A 71 -9.92 -12.89 0.81
C LYS A 71 -11.27 -12.56 1.44
N GLU A 72 -11.72 -11.31 1.32
CA GLU A 72 -12.94 -10.83 2.02
C GLU A 72 -14.22 -11.37 1.38
N PHE A 73 -14.26 -11.44 0.05
CA PHE A 73 -15.45 -11.86 -0.71
C PHE A 73 -15.40 -13.34 -1.14
N GLY A 74 -14.24 -13.99 -1.00
CA GLY A 74 -14.05 -15.39 -1.34
C GLY A 74 -14.21 -15.66 -2.86
N PRO A 75 -14.50 -16.92 -3.24
CA PRO A 75 -14.63 -17.32 -4.64
C PRO A 75 -15.70 -16.55 -5.43
N LYS A 76 -16.67 -15.94 -4.74
CA LYS A 76 -17.76 -15.19 -5.40
C LYS A 76 -17.30 -13.89 -6.05
N ALA A 77 -16.15 -13.33 -5.64
CA ALA A 77 -15.56 -12.16 -6.30
C ALA A 77 -14.66 -12.53 -7.49
N GLN A 78 -14.36 -13.81 -7.71
CA GLN A 78 -13.49 -14.23 -8.80
C GLN A 78 -13.98 -13.80 -10.19
N PRO A 79 -15.29 -13.90 -10.53
CA PRO A 79 -15.79 -13.40 -11.81
C PRO A 79 -15.52 -11.91 -12.04
N LEU A 80 -15.61 -11.08 -10.98
CA LEU A 80 -15.28 -9.66 -11.06
C LEU A 80 -13.79 -9.46 -11.34
N LEU A 81 -12.91 -10.13 -10.57
CA LEU A 81 -11.46 -10.00 -10.72
C LEU A 81 -11.00 -10.45 -12.12
N ASP A 82 -11.53 -11.58 -12.61
CA ASP A 82 -11.21 -12.11 -13.93
C ASP A 82 -11.67 -11.16 -15.04
N LYS A 83 -12.89 -10.64 -14.93
CA LYS A 83 -13.44 -9.70 -15.93
C LYS A 83 -12.69 -8.37 -15.92
N CYS A 84 -12.35 -7.83 -14.75
CA CYS A 84 -11.54 -6.61 -14.67
C CYS A 84 -10.13 -6.82 -15.22
N LEU A 85 -9.53 -8.00 -15.04
CA LEU A 85 -8.27 -8.36 -15.69
C LEU A 85 -8.41 -8.47 -17.21
N GLU A 86 -9.48 -9.07 -17.71
CA GLU A 86 -9.78 -9.13 -19.15
C GLU A 86 -9.94 -7.74 -19.76
N LEU A 87 -10.82 -6.91 -19.18
CA LEU A 87 -11.12 -5.56 -19.66
C LEU A 87 -9.91 -4.62 -19.67
N ASN A 88 -8.95 -4.84 -18.77
CA ASN A 88 -7.75 -4.03 -18.65
C ASN A 88 -6.52 -4.71 -19.27
N GLU A 89 -6.70 -5.64 -20.20
CA GLU A 89 -5.60 -6.28 -20.95
C GLU A 89 -4.53 -6.90 -20.04
N LYS A 90 -4.95 -7.49 -18.91
CA LYS A 90 -4.09 -8.04 -17.85
C LYS A 90 -3.18 -6.99 -17.17
N ASP A 91 -3.47 -5.71 -17.30
CA ASP A 91 -2.85 -4.66 -16.50
C ASP A 91 -3.35 -4.74 -15.05
N ALA A 92 -2.44 -5.10 -14.13
CA ALA A 92 -2.77 -5.29 -12.73
C ALA A 92 -3.34 -4.02 -12.07
N VAL A 93 -2.83 -2.83 -12.44
CA VAL A 93 -3.27 -1.56 -11.85
C VAL A 93 -4.69 -1.24 -12.31
N GLY A 94 -4.96 -1.29 -13.61
CA GLY A 94 -6.28 -1.10 -14.18
C GLY A 94 -7.30 -2.10 -13.66
N ALA A 95 -6.92 -3.38 -13.54
CA ALA A 95 -7.78 -4.42 -13.01
C ALA A 95 -8.15 -4.19 -11.53
N ALA A 96 -7.18 -3.80 -10.70
CA ALA A 96 -7.42 -3.46 -9.30
C ALA A 96 -8.33 -2.22 -9.17
N THR A 97 -8.09 -1.16 -9.96
CA THR A 97 -8.96 0.03 -9.99
C THR A 97 -10.39 -0.34 -10.40
N CYS A 98 -10.54 -1.10 -11.49
CA CYS A 98 -11.83 -1.60 -11.98
C CYS A 98 -12.59 -2.35 -10.88
N SER A 99 -11.91 -3.25 -10.17
CA SER A 99 -12.52 -4.07 -9.12
C SER A 99 -12.93 -3.24 -7.91
N LEU A 100 -12.06 -2.33 -7.45
CA LEU A 100 -12.34 -1.45 -6.32
C LEU A 100 -13.54 -0.51 -6.60
N GLU A 101 -13.59 0.11 -7.78
CA GLU A 101 -14.71 0.99 -8.16
C GLU A 101 -16.00 0.18 -8.37
N ALA A 102 -15.94 -1.04 -8.90
CA ALA A 102 -17.13 -1.90 -9.01
C ALA A 102 -17.73 -2.24 -7.63
N ILE A 103 -16.90 -2.64 -6.66
CA ILE A 103 -17.35 -2.95 -5.30
C ILE A 103 -17.91 -1.70 -4.62
N LYS A 104 -17.22 -0.56 -4.73
CA LYS A 104 -17.69 0.73 -4.22
C LYS A 104 -19.07 1.07 -4.77
N ASN A 105 -19.24 0.99 -6.09
CA ASN A 105 -20.51 1.27 -6.75
C ASN A 105 -21.61 0.29 -6.30
N ALA A 106 -21.30 -0.98 -6.09
CA ALA A 106 -22.25 -1.97 -5.58
C ALA A 106 -22.69 -1.65 -4.14
N VAL A 107 -21.75 -1.28 -3.26
CA VAL A 107 -22.06 -0.84 -1.88
C VAL A 107 -22.92 0.43 -1.89
N GLU A 108 -22.54 1.43 -2.69
CA GLU A 108 -23.29 2.68 -2.82
C GLU A 108 -24.70 2.45 -3.39
N LEU A 109 -24.83 1.58 -4.41
CA LEU A 109 -26.11 1.24 -4.99
C LEU A 109 -27.00 0.54 -3.96
N LYS A 110 -26.47 -0.43 -3.22
CA LYS A 110 -27.23 -1.13 -2.16
C LYS A 110 -27.77 -0.16 -1.11
N GLY A 111 -27.00 0.85 -0.72
CA GLY A 111 -27.47 1.90 0.20
C GLY A 111 -28.54 2.84 -0.37
N LYS A 112 -28.74 2.84 -1.70
CA LYS A 112 -29.75 3.66 -2.40
C LYS A 112 -31.02 2.87 -2.77
N LEU A 113 -30.99 1.55 -2.67
CA LEU A 113 -32.13 0.70 -3.00
C LEU A 113 -33.22 0.80 -1.92
N PRO A 114 -34.51 0.70 -2.27
CA PRO A 114 -35.59 0.52 -1.31
C PRO A 114 -35.37 -0.74 -0.46
N ASP A 115 -35.86 -0.72 0.78
CA ASP A 115 -35.80 -1.90 1.65
C ASP A 115 -36.45 -3.12 0.98
N GLY A 116 -35.71 -4.23 0.93
CA GLY A 116 -36.17 -5.48 0.31
C GLY A 116 -36.09 -5.54 -1.22
N ALA A 117 -35.60 -4.50 -1.90
CA ALA A 117 -35.34 -4.56 -3.33
C ALA A 117 -34.14 -5.49 -3.65
N ASP A 118 -34.31 -6.34 -4.65
CA ASP A 118 -33.27 -7.24 -5.17
C ASP A 118 -33.05 -6.95 -6.66
N LEU A 119 -31.80 -6.92 -7.08
CA LEU A 119 -31.41 -6.75 -8.49
C LEU A 119 -31.35 -8.08 -9.24
N ASN A 120 -31.53 -9.22 -8.54
CA ASN A 120 -31.35 -10.57 -9.06
C ASN A 120 -29.98 -10.76 -9.74
N ASP A 121 -28.95 -10.07 -9.23
CA ASP A 121 -27.58 -10.14 -9.70
C ASP A 121 -26.73 -10.79 -8.61
N GLU A 122 -26.29 -12.02 -8.88
CA GLU A 122 -25.52 -12.83 -7.92
C GLU A 122 -24.19 -12.17 -7.56
N LEU A 123 -23.54 -11.49 -8.51
CA LEU A 123 -22.28 -10.82 -8.27
C LEU A 123 -22.50 -9.58 -7.40
N PHE A 124 -23.50 -8.76 -7.72
CA PHE A 124 -23.90 -7.61 -6.89
C PHE A 124 -24.16 -8.05 -5.44
N ASN A 125 -24.97 -9.10 -5.26
CA ASN A 125 -25.31 -9.62 -3.94
C ASN A 125 -24.09 -10.18 -3.20
N ALA A 126 -23.08 -10.67 -3.91
CA ALA A 126 -21.84 -11.15 -3.33
C ALA A 126 -20.89 -10.03 -2.88
N ILE A 127 -20.82 -8.92 -3.62
CA ILE A 127 -19.80 -7.88 -3.41
C ILE A 127 -20.31 -6.61 -2.72
N ALA A 128 -21.64 -6.41 -2.64
CA ALA A 128 -22.25 -5.25 -1.98
C ALA A 128 -22.26 -5.40 -0.44
N ASP A 129 -21.08 -5.45 0.18
CA ASP A 129 -20.88 -5.51 1.63
C ASP A 129 -19.91 -4.41 2.08
N GLU A 130 -20.43 -3.44 2.82
CA GLU A 130 -19.68 -2.26 3.26
C GLU A 130 -18.54 -2.62 4.23
N ALA A 131 -18.76 -3.57 5.13
CA ALA A 131 -17.76 -3.93 6.14
C ALA A 131 -16.56 -4.62 5.49
N LYS A 132 -16.82 -5.53 4.55
CA LYS A 132 -15.78 -6.17 3.74
C LYS A 132 -15.03 -5.16 2.88
N PHE A 133 -15.76 -4.24 2.23
CA PHE A 133 -15.12 -3.21 1.42
C PHE A 133 -14.22 -2.29 2.25
N LYS A 134 -14.61 -1.93 3.48
CA LYS A 134 -13.73 -1.20 4.41
C LYS A 134 -12.45 -1.96 4.74
N SER A 135 -12.53 -3.29 4.94
CA SER A 135 -11.35 -4.15 5.16
C SER A 135 -10.42 -4.13 3.95
N VAL A 136 -10.96 -4.23 2.73
CA VAL A 136 -10.20 -4.11 1.49
C VAL A 136 -9.49 -2.76 1.39
N LYS A 137 -10.21 -1.66 1.63
CA LYS A 137 -9.63 -0.30 1.60
C LYS A 137 -8.54 -0.11 2.64
N ALA A 138 -8.68 -0.70 3.84
CA ALA A 138 -7.64 -0.65 4.86
C ALA A 138 -6.36 -1.37 4.43
N ALA A 139 -6.49 -2.54 3.78
CA ALA A 139 -5.34 -3.27 3.23
C ALA A 139 -4.64 -2.47 2.11
N GLU A 140 -5.41 -1.87 1.20
CA GLU A 140 -4.89 -1.00 0.15
C GLU A 140 -4.16 0.22 0.73
N THR A 141 -4.76 0.94 1.69
CA THR A 141 -4.15 2.10 2.33
C THR A 141 -2.85 1.73 3.03
N LYS A 142 -2.82 0.62 3.77
CA LYS A 142 -1.61 0.12 4.41
C LYS A 142 -0.50 -0.20 3.39
N ALA A 143 -0.86 -0.70 2.21
CA ALA A 143 0.12 -0.92 1.14
C ALA A 143 0.63 0.39 0.53
N GLN A 144 -0.24 1.40 0.38
CA GLN A 144 0.13 2.73 -0.11
C GLN A 144 1.08 3.46 0.83
N GLU A 145 0.92 3.29 2.15
CA GLU A 145 1.79 3.88 3.16
C GLU A 145 3.27 3.44 3.03
N LEU A 146 3.51 2.30 2.36
CA LEU A 146 4.86 1.84 2.04
C LEU A 146 5.52 2.69 0.93
N PHE A 147 4.73 3.40 0.12
CA PHE A 147 5.18 4.16 -1.06
C PHE A 147 4.64 5.60 -1.05
N PRO A 148 4.92 6.41 -0.01
CA PRO A 148 4.28 7.71 0.20
C PRO A 148 4.61 8.78 -0.85
N GLU A 149 5.69 8.59 -1.60
CA GLU A 149 6.13 9.49 -2.68
C GLU A 149 5.39 9.28 -4.01
N ILE A 150 4.56 8.24 -4.13
CA ILE A 150 3.91 7.87 -5.39
C ILE A 150 2.40 8.00 -5.31
N ARG A 151 1.81 8.64 -6.33
CA ARG A 151 0.36 8.60 -6.54
C ARG A 151 -0.01 7.32 -7.28
N ILE A 152 -0.62 6.37 -6.57
CA ILE A 152 -0.93 5.04 -7.09
C ILE A 152 -2.16 5.06 -8.01
N TRP A 153 -3.15 5.90 -7.71
CA TRP A 153 -4.38 6.03 -8.48
C TRP A 153 -4.43 7.38 -9.20
N GLY A 154 -3.80 7.46 -10.38
CA GLY A 154 -3.81 8.64 -11.23
C GLY A 154 -3.03 8.42 -12.53
N GLY A 155 -3.56 8.92 -13.65
CA GLY A 155 -2.88 8.90 -14.95
C GLY A 155 -3.06 7.65 -15.82
N ASN A 156 -3.79 6.64 -15.37
CA ASN A 156 -4.12 5.46 -16.19
C ASN A 156 -5.57 5.52 -16.68
N PHE A 157 -5.78 5.30 -17.98
CA PHE A 157 -7.10 5.01 -18.54
C PHE A 157 -7.44 3.56 -18.21
N TYR A 158 -8.26 3.32 -17.17
CA TYR A 158 -8.78 1.99 -16.87
C TYR A 158 -10.09 1.77 -17.63
N GLN A 159 -10.41 0.50 -17.91
CA GLN A 159 -11.72 0.11 -18.40
C GLN A 159 -12.62 -0.24 -17.21
N PRO A 160 -13.73 0.49 -17.00
CA PRO A 160 -14.65 0.22 -15.89
C PRO A 160 -15.36 -1.11 -16.09
N TYR A 161 -15.74 -1.74 -14.98
CA TYR A 161 -16.50 -2.98 -15.03
C TYR A 161 -17.81 -2.79 -15.78
N LYS A 162 -18.06 -3.69 -16.74
CA LYS A 162 -19.29 -3.82 -17.51
C LYS A 162 -19.59 -5.31 -17.63
N LEU A 163 -20.83 -5.69 -17.37
CA LEU A 163 -21.36 -7.03 -17.64
C LEU A 163 -21.32 -7.32 -19.14
#